data_AF-A0A829HEH8-F1
#
_entry.id   AF-A0A829HEH8-F1
#
_cell.length_a   1.000
_cell.length_b   1.000
_cell.length_c   1.000
_cell.angle_alpha   90.00
_cell.angle_beta   90.00
_cell.angle_gamma   90.00
#
_symmetry.space_group_name_H-M   'P 1'
#
loop_
_entity.id
_entity.type
_entity.pdbx_description
1 polymer ?
#
loop_
_entity_poly.entity_id
_entity_poly.type
_entity_poly.pdbx_seq_one_letter_code
_entity_poly.pdbx_strand_id
1 'polypeptide(L)'
;MVTDLKTFDYLFLKYRSIYIKLDVVVEEYYPNLCKEKMMIRARLQKFPFTCFRIDESQKGAIFVNIHELAEALDDIYSKNYAIFKNSTSKAIKSTS
;
A
#
# COMPACT_ATOMS: atom_id res chain seq x y z
N MET A 1 -5.20 -27.31 9.94
CA MET A 1 -4.85 -25.98 10.48
C MET A 1 -5.25 -24.96 9.44
N VAL A 2 -6.24 -24.11 9.72
CA VAL A 2 -6.51 -22.95 8.87
C VAL A 2 -5.48 -21.90 9.29
N THR A 3 -4.46 -21.72 8.47
CA THR A 3 -3.57 -20.57 8.58
C THR A 3 -4.38 -19.34 8.22
N ASP A 4 -4.49 -18.38 9.12
CA ASP A 4 -5.16 -17.11 8.83
C ASP A 4 -4.54 -16.51 7.56
N LEU A 5 -5.40 -16.21 6.58
CA LEU A 5 -4.97 -15.66 5.29
C LEU A 5 -4.44 -14.24 5.53
N LYS A 6 -3.15 -14.02 5.27
CA LYS A 6 -2.55 -12.69 5.44
C LYS A 6 -2.83 -11.82 4.21
N THR A 7 -2.72 -10.51 4.40
CA THR A 7 -2.80 -9.53 3.30
C THR A 7 -1.82 -9.88 2.18
N PHE A 8 -0.60 -10.28 2.53
CA PHE A 8 0.38 -10.78 1.56
C PHE A 8 -0.14 -11.97 0.73
N ASP A 9 -0.72 -12.98 1.37
CA ASP A 9 -1.21 -14.19 0.69
C ASP A 9 -2.31 -13.83 -0.32
N TYR A 10 -3.20 -12.91 0.06
CA TYR A 10 -4.23 -12.40 -0.84
C TYR A 10 -3.64 -11.65 -2.04
N LEU A 11 -2.70 -10.73 -1.82
CA LEU A 11 -2.05 -9.98 -2.90
C LEU A 11 -1.26 -10.91 -3.82
N PHE A 12 -0.58 -11.91 -3.27
CA PHE A 12 0.15 -12.91 -4.05
C PHE A 12 -0.81 -13.75 -4.92
N LEU A 13 -1.92 -14.22 -4.36
CA LEU A 13 -2.94 -14.98 -5.12
C LEU A 13 -3.56 -14.13 -6.24
N LYS A 14 -3.78 -12.85 -5.97
CA LYS A 14 -4.38 -11.90 -6.91
C LYS A 14 -3.47 -11.56 -8.09
N TYR A 15 -2.24 -11.14 -7.80
CA TYR A 15 -1.31 -10.68 -8.83
C TYR A 15 -0.43 -11.79 -9.42
N ARG A 16 -0.35 -12.94 -8.73
CA ARG A 16 0.47 -14.11 -9.11
C ARG A 16 1.94 -13.78 -9.35
N SER A 17 2.44 -12.75 -8.69
CA SER A 17 3.81 -12.25 -8.79
C SER A 17 4.22 -11.55 -7.50
N ILE A 18 5.50 -11.68 -7.13
CA ILE A 18 6.09 -10.98 -5.98
C ILE A 18 6.36 -9.50 -6.31
N TYR A 19 6.65 -9.21 -7.59
CA TYR A 19 6.90 -7.86 -8.07
C TYR A 19 5.80 -7.46 -9.04
N ILE A 20 5.12 -6.36 -8.73
CA ILE A 20 4.01 -5.85 -9.52
C ILE A 20 4.32 -4.44 -10.02
N LYS A 21 3.78 -4.09 -11.18
CA LYS A 21 3.97 -2.74 -11.74
C LYS A 21 3.28 -1.71 -10.86
N LEU A 22 3.97 -0.61 -10.57
CA LEU A 22 3.42 0.50 -9.79
C LEU A 22 2.14 1.07 -10.42
N ASP A 23 2.05 1.09 -11.76
CA ASP A 23 0.86 1.55 -12.48
C ASP A 23 -0.41 0.79 -12.02
N VAL A 24 -0.32 -0.54 -11.86
CA VAL A 24 -1.44 -1.39 -11.43
C VAL A 24 -1.85 -1.08 -9.99
N VAL A 25 -0.87 -0.88 -9.11
CA VAL A 25 -1.11 -0.51 -7.70
C VAL A 25 -1.78 0.86 -7.61
N VAL A 26 -1.33 1.81 -8.44
CA VAL A 26 -1.83 3.18 -8.43
C VAL A 26 -3.24 3.28 -8.96
N GLU A 27 -3.54 2.58 -10.05
CA GLU A 27 -4.89 2.51 -10.60
C GLU A 27 -5.89 1.97 -9.57
N GLU A 28 -5.48 0.99 -8.77
CA GLU A 28 -6.35 0.33 -7.81
C GLU A 28 -6.47 1.05 -6.46
N TYR A 29 -5.35 1.44 -5.86
CA TYR A 29 -5.31 2.03 -4.51
C TYR A 29 -5.25 3.56 -4.50
N TYR A 30 -4.96 4.19 -5.63
CA TYR A 30 -4.80 5.64 -5.77
C TYR A 30 -5.55 6.19 -6.99
N PRO A 31 -6.87 6.01 -7.09
CA PRO A 31 -7.64 6.34 -8.31
C PRO A 31 -7.57 7.82 -8.72
N ASN A 32 -7.28 8.72 -7.77
CA ASN A 32 -7.16 10.16 -8.01
C ASN A 32 -5.72 10.61 -8.34
N LEU A 33 -4.76 9.68 -8.42
CA LEU A 33 -3.36 10.00 -8.68
C LEU A 33 -3.06 9.89 -10.17
N CYS A 34 -2.72 11.02 -10.80
CA CYS A 34 -2.31 11.02 -12.20
C CYS A 34 -0.90 10.43 -12.38
N LYS A 35 -0.62 9.90 -13.58
CA LYS A 35 0.65 9.25 -13.93
C LYS A 35 1.89 10.13 -13.65
N GLU A 36 1.79 11.42 -13.91
CA GLU A 36 2.90 12.35 -13.68
C GLU A 36 3.21 12.51 -12.18
N LYS A 37 2.18 12.69 -11.35
CA LYS A 37 2.33 12.73 -9.89
C LYS A 37 2.81 11.40 -9.32
N MET A 38 2.37 10.27 -9.88
CA MET A 38 2.89 8.95 -9.51
C MET A 38 4.40 8.88 -9.74
N MET A 39 4.87 9.23 -10.94
CA MET A 39 6.30 9.16 -11.26
C MET A 39 7.14 10.06 -10.34
N ILE A 40 6.65 11.26 -10.03
CA ILE A 40 7.31 12.16 -9.07
C ILE A 40 7.36 11.52 -7.68
N ARG A 41 6.24 10.95 -7.19
CA ARG A 41 6.20 10.29 -5.88
C ARG A 41 7.11 9.07 -5.81
N ALA A 42 7.20 8.28 -6.87
CA ALA A 42 8.10 7.14 -6.96
C ALA A 42 9.57 7.58 -6.89
N ARG A 43 9.94 8.62 -7.66
CA ARG A 43 11.29 9.20 -7.63
C ARG A 43 11.68 9.78 -6.28
N LEU A 44 10.73 10.42 -5.59
CA LEU A 44 10.93 11.01 -4.27
C LEU A 44 10.73 9.99 -3.12
N GLN A 45 10.52 8.70 -3.42
CA GLN A 45 10.23 7.66 -2.43
C GLN A 45 9.12 8.06 -1.43
N LYS A 46 8.08 8.74 -1.92
CA LYS A 46 6.93 9.20 -1.11
C LYS A 46 5.85 8.14 -0.94
N PHE A 47 6.03 6.96 -1.53
CA PHE A 47 5.15 5.82 -1.28
C PHE A 47 5.56 5.13 0.03
N PRO A 48 4.62 4.48 0.74
CA PRO A 48 4.90 3.74 1.96
C PRO A 48 5.63 2.40 1.70
N PHE A 49 6.08 2.16 0.47
CA PHE A 49 6.76 0.95 0.02
C PHE A 49 7.85 1.33 -1.00
N THR A 50 8.81 0.43 -1.20
CA THR A 50 9.93 0.64 -2.11
C THR A 50 9.46 0.55 -3.56
N CYS A 51 9.82 1.58 -4.32
CA CYS A 51 9.60 1.63 -5.77
C CYS A 51 10.96 1.51 -6.46
N PHE A 52 11.14 0.51 -7.32
CA PHE A 52 12.41 0.29 -8.00
C PHE A 52 12.20 -0.01 -9.49
N ARG A 53 13.27 0.13 -10.27
CA ARG A 53 13.32 -0.26 -11.68
C ARG A 53 14.27 -1.44 -11.82
N ILE A 54 13.90 -2.40 -12.65
CA ILE A 54 14.74 -3.56 -12.93
C ILE A 54 15.81 -3.19 -13.97
N ASP A 55 15.46 -2.37 -14.96
CA ASP A 55 16.39 -1.87 -15.97
C ASP A 55 16.86 -0.44 -15.67
N GLU A 56 18.10 -0.13 -16.05
CA GLU A 56 18.67 1.23 -16.01
C GLU A 56 17.99 2.22 -16.98
N SER A 57 17.08 1.70 -17.83
CA SER A 57 16.32 2.51 -18.77
C SER A 57 15.40 3.50 -18.05
N GLN A 58 15.47 4.78 -18.43
CA GLN A 58 14.58 5.82 -17.91
C GLN A 58 13.10 5.60 -18.26
N LYS A 59 12.83 4.76 -19.29
CA LYS A 59 11.49 4.33 -19.72
C LYS A 59 11.06 2.99 -19.12
N GLY A 60 11.90 2.35 -18.30
CA GLY A 60 11.59 1.09 -17.64
C GLY A 60 10.39 1.21 -16.71
N ALA A 61 9.60 0.14 -16.61
CA ALA A 61 8.50 0.06 -15.67
C ALA A 61 9.02 0.11 -14.22
N ILE A 62 8.26 0.77 -13.36
CA ILE A 62 8.53 0.81 -11.92
C ILE A 62 7.78 -0.36 -11.28
N PHE A 63 8.47 -1.09 -10.42
CA PHE A 63 7.95 -2.23 -9.70
C PHE A 63 7.88 -1.96 -8.21
N VAL A 64 6.98 -2.69 -7.55
CA VAL A 64 6.72 -2.68 -6.11
C VAL A 64 6.74 -4.12 -5.63
N ASN A 65 7.34 -4.36 -4.47
CA ASN A 65 7.29 -5.66 -3.81
C ASN A 65 5.94 -5.81 -3.08
N ILE A 66 5.23 -6.91 -3.34
CA ILE A 66 3.92 -7.16 -2.71
C ILE A 66 4.02 -7.32 -1.18
N HIS A 67 5.18 -7.73 -0.65
CA HIS A 67 5.38 -7.86 0.80
C HIS A 67 5.30 -6.50 1.47
N GLU A 68 6.05 -5.52 0.94
CA GLU A 68 6.04 -4.15 1.46
C GLU A 68 4.69 -3.47 1.22
N LEU A 69 4.03 -3.77 0.09
CA LEU A 69 2.67 -3.29 -0.15
C LEU A 69 1.69 -3.84 0.90
N ALA A 70 1.77 -5.12 1.24
CA ALA A 70 0.93 -5.73 2.27
C ALA A 70 1.16 -5.06 3.63
N GLU A 71 2.42 -4.91 4.04
CA GLU A 71 2.78 -4.24 5.30
C GLU A 71 2.29 -2.79 5.34
N ALA A 72 2.41 -2.06 4.23
CA ALA A 72 1.92 -0.70 4.14
C ALA A 72 0.39 -0.61 4.31
N LEU A 73 -0.35 -1.53 3.68
CA LEU A 73 -1.81 -1.59 3.83
C LEU A 73 -2.22 -1.92 5.27
N ASP A 74 -1.56 -2.90 5.89
CA ASP A 74 -1.84 -3.33 7.26
C ASP A 74 -1.51 -2.21 8.27
N ASP A 75 -0.40 -1.48 8.07
CA ASP A 75 0.00 -0.35 8.90
C ASP A 75 -0.98 0.83 8.78
N ILE A 76 -1.40 1.17 7.56
CA ILE A 76 -2.43 2.20 7.32
C ILE A 76 -3.73 1.82 8.02
N TYR A 77 -4.18 0.58 7.88
CA TYR A 77 -5.39 0.10 8.54
C TYR A 77 -5.28 0.18 10.06
N SER A 78 -4.18 -0.33 10.62
CA SER A 78 -3.94 -0.36 12.06
C SER A 78 -3.91 1.04 12.67
N LYS A 79 -3.23 1.99 12.02
CA LYS A 79 -3.19 3.40 12.45
C LYS A 79 -4.57 4.04 12.42
N ASN A 80 -5.31 3.87 11.33
CA ASN A 80 -6.66 4.42 11.20
C ASN A 80 -7.63 3.82 12.23
N TYR A 81 -7.53 2.51 12.47
CA TYR A 81 -8.32 1.82 13.47
C TYR A 81 -8.01 2.32 14.89
N ALA A 82 -6.73 2.54 15.22
CA ALA A 82 -6.33 3.11 16.51
C ALA A 82 -6.88 4.53 16.69
N ILE A 83 -6.83 5.37 15.66
CA ILE A 83 -7.41 6.73 15.69
C ILE A 83 -8.93 6.66 15.96
N PHE A 84 -9.64 5.80 15.24
CA PHE A 84 -11.08 5.59 15.42
C PHE A 84 -11.43 5.08 16.83
N LYS A 85 -10.69 4.10 17.35
CA LYS A 85 -10.91 3.57 18.70
C LYS A 85 -10.66 4.64 19.78
N ASN A 86 -9.65 5.48 19.58
CA ASN A 86 -9.34 6.57 20.51
C ASN A 86 -10.40 7.69 20.48
N SER A 87 -10.90 8.06 19.30
CA SER A 87 -11.94 9.09 19.18
C SER A 87 -13.27 8.63 19.78
N THR A 88 -13.68 7.39 19.50
CA THR A 88 -14.89 6.78 20.08
C THR A 88 -14.79 6.66 21.60
N SER A 89 -13.66 6.20 22.14
CA SER A 89 -13.44 6.11 23.59
C SER A 89 -13.49 7.49 24.28
N LYS A 90 -12.96 8.54 23.63
CA LYS A 90 -13.05 9.92 24.14
C LYS A 90 -14.50 10.42 24.17
N ALA A 91 -15.26 10.18 23.10
CA ALA A 91 -16.65 10.60 22.99
C ALA A 91 -17.57 9.91 24.02
N ILE A 92 -17.34 8.62 24.30
CA ILE A 92 -18.07 7.86 25.32
C ILE A 92 -17.76 8.41 26.73
N LYS A 93 -16.50 8.75 27.01
CA LYS A 93 -16.10 9.32 28.31
C LYS A 93 -16.58 10.74 28.54
N SER A 94 -16.83 11.53 27.50
CA SER A 94 -17.35 12.91 27.65
C SER A 94 -18.87 12.97 27.82
N THR A 95 -19.57 11.85 27.61
CA THR A 95 -21.03 11.74 27.76
C THR A 95 -21.46 10.99 29.04
N SER A 96 -20.50 10.52 29.83
CA SER A 96 -20.70 9.93 31.17
C SER A 96 -20.25 10.91 32.25
#